data_AF-W6RY24-F1
#
_entry.id   AF-W6RY24-F1
#
_cell.length_a   1.000
_cell.length_b   1.000
_cell.length_c   1.000
_cell.angle_alpha   90.00
_cell.angle_beta   90.00
_cell.angle_gamma   90.00
#
_symmetry.space_group_name_H-M   'P 1'
#
loop_
_entity.id
_entity.type
_entity.pdbx_description
1 polymer ?
#
loop_
_entity_poly.entity_id
_entity_poly.type
_entity_poly.pdbx_seq_one_letter_code
_entity_poly.pdbx_strand_id
1 'polypeptide(L)'
;MKKKRIFTMVLISSICFLLFTSMLNTTASAAYVYTDSQNVDNSTQETAFQLTENTIYDSLRLFPKRESSCFLESTGDAGWYKVNLSEGTKTLTIYAPYVTVTATVFNSEKSKVYENKFGKSLKRQGKFDVSNAGTYYIRISSDDEITEKVAYTMLVGAPDYTTKTYTKSLSTTKLTTYSRYSSIQTFDLSNVSSIPDSAIVKTISLGGTETNKYNASGKTRSICVYGKSWYRSTGPSIFEVDMFNATTPTPLKQKWQFQHYATSVTDSYSLKPSIIFTYMCENNY
;
A
#
# COMPACT_ATOMS: atom_id res chain seq x y z
N MET A 1 -65.41 45.71 -6.18
CA MET A 1 -64.49 46.35 -7.14
C MET A 1 -63.16 46.64 -6.44
N LYS A 2 -62.07 45.98 -6.89
CA LYS A 2 -60.62 46.25 -6.72
C LYS A 2 -59.84 44.94 -6.47
N LYS A 3 -59.54 44.25 -7.59
CA LYS A 3 -58.41 43.32 -7.74
C LYS A 3 -57.11 44.13 -7.81
N LYS A 4 -56.06 43.70 -7.11
CA LYS A 4 -54.60 44.03 -7.24
C LYS A 4 -53.95 43.64 -5.90
N ARG A 5 -52.85 42.90 -5.74
CA ARG A 5 -51.75 42.40 -6.60
C ARG A 5 -51.18 41.16 -5.90
N ILE A 6 -51.17 39.99 -6.55
CA ILE A 6 -50.32 38.85 -6.20
C ILE A 6 -49.49 38.60 -7.46
N PHE A 7 -48.38 39.31 -7.66
CA PHE A 7 -47.48 39.05 -8.79
C PHE A 7 -46.13 39.76 -8.59
N THR A 8 -45.46 39.59 -7.45
CA THR A 8 -44.07 40.06 -7.30
C THR A 8 -43.31 39.39 -6.16
N MET A 9 -43.52 38.10 -5.87
CA MET A 9 -42.76 37.43 -4.81
C MET A 9 -42.46 35.95 -5.06
N VAL A 10 -42.44 35.53 -6.33
CA VAL A 10 -42.05 34.15 -6.72
C VAL A 10 -40.85 34.13 -7.67
N LEU A 11 -40.45 35.26 -8.27
CA LEU A 11 -39.39 35.26 -9.28
C LEU A 11 -37.95 35.43 -8.72
N ILE A 12 -37.79 35.85 -7.46
CA ILE A 12 -36.44 36.07 -6.86
C ILE A 12 -35.93 34.82 -6.11
N SER A 13 -36.82 33.91 -5.69
CA SER A 13 -36.42 32.68 -4.98
C SER A 13 -35.84 31.60 -5.91
N SER A 14 -36.22 31.58 -7.19
CA SER A 14 -35.72 30.58 -8.15
C SER A 14 -34.35 30.89 -8.76
N ILE A 15 -33.86 32.13 -8.69
CA ILE A 15 -32.56 32.49 -9.27
C ILE A 15 -31.41 32.26 -8.28
N CYS A 16 -31.66 32.32 -6.96
CA CYS A 16 -30.65 32.00 -5.96
C CYS A 16 -30.38 30.50 -5.80
N PHE A 17 -31.29 29.62 -6.24
CA PHE A 17 -31.08 28.16 -6.19
C PHE A 17 -30.31 27.61 -7.41
N LEU A 18 -30.20 28.38 -8.50
CA LEU A 18 -29.46 28.00 -9.71
C LEU A 18 -28.00 28.48 -9.70
N LEU A 19 -27.60 29.34 -8.77
CA LEU A 19 -26.23 29.83 -8.64
C LEU A 19 -25.42 29.12 -7.55
N PHE A 20 -26.02 28.17 -6.83
CA PHE A 20 -25.33 27.39 -5.78
C PHE A 20 -24.93 25.97 -6.19
N THR A 21 -25.25 25.54 -7.42
CA THR A 21 -24.90 24.20 -7.91
C THR A 21 -23.58 24.14 -8.70
N SER A 22 -22.95 25.29 -8.96
CA SER A 22 -21.70 25.37 -9.75
C SER A 22 -20.40 25.31 -8.92
N MET A 23 -20.48 25.03 -7.61
CA MET A 23 -19.31 24.99 -6.71
C MET A 23 -19.09 23.62 -6.05
N LEU A 24 -19.63 22.53 -6.62
CA LEU A 24 -19.18 21.18 -6.32
C LEU A 24 -18.04 20.83 -7.28
N ASN A 25 -16.85 21.36 -7.00
CA ASN A 25 -15.62 20.74 -7.49
C ASN A 25 -15.47 19.40 -6.75
N THR A 26 -16.10 18.36 -7.27
CA THR A 26 -15.65 17.01 -6.99
C THR A 26 -14.25 16.90 -7.56
N THR A 27 -13.25 16.80 -6.67
CA THR A 27 -11.96 16.27 -7.07
C THR A 27 -12.24 14.96 -7.76
N ALA A 28 -11.92 14.90 -9.05
CA ALA A 28 -11.93 13.66 -9.79
C ALA A 28 -11.01 12.69 -9.05
N SER A 29 -11.60 11.80 -8.26
CA SER A 29 -11.03 10.47 -8.09
C SER A 29 -10.79 9.99 -9.50
N ALA A 30 -9.55 9.59 -9.80
CA ALA A 30 -9.25 8.85 -11.00
C ALA A 30 -10.23 7.66 -11.02
N ALA A 31 -11.30 7.81 -11.79
CA ALA A 31 -12.13 6.69 -12.18
C ALA A 31 -11.18 5.86 -13.03
N TYR A 32 -10.75 4.72 -12.49
CA TYR A 32 -10.21 3.66 -13.30
C TYR A 32 -11.21 3.47 -14.44
N VAL A 33 -10.75 3.67 -15.68
CA VAL A 33 -11.50 3.23 -16.84
C VAL A 33 -11.60 1.73 -16.67
N TYR A 34 -12.73 1.28 -16.14
CA TYR A 34 -13.15 -0.10 -16.23
C TYR A 34 -13.44 -0.31 -17.72
N THR A 35 -12.42 -0.71 -18.47
CA THR A 35 -12.69 -1.44 -19.69
C THR A 35 -13.33 -2.73 -19.22
N ASP A 36 -14.66 -2.80 -19.37
CA ASP A 36 -15.36 -4.06 -19.46
C ASP A 36 -14.71 -4.82 -20.63
N SER A 37 -13.71 -5.63 -20.32
CA SER A 37 -13.06 -6.50 -21.29
C SER A 37 -14.07 -7.58 -21.61
N GLN A 38 -14.93 -7.26 -22.57
CA GLN A 38 -15.71 -8.16 -23.41
C GLN A 38 -15.09 -9.56 -23.41
N ASN A 39 -15.78 -10.52 -22.78
CA ASN A 39 -15.58 -11.96 -22.89
C ASN A 39 -14.17 -12.40 -23.29
N VAL A 40 -13.18 -12.26 -22.40
CA VAL A 40 -11.93 -12.99 -22.61
C VAL A 40 -12.22 -14.44 -22.29
N ASP A 41 -12.46 -15.25 -23.32
CA ASP A 41 -12.51 -16.69 -23.18
C ASP A 41 -11.16 -17.15 -22.61
N ASN A 42 -11.18 -17.61 -21.36
CA ASN A 42 -10.04 -18.18 -20.68
C ASN A 42 -10.36 -19.58 -20.16
N SER A 43 -11.25 -20.30 -20.84
CA SER A 43 -11.73 -21.63 -20.45
C SER A 43 -10.69 -22.75 -20.61
N THR A 44 -9.59 -22.49 -21.34
CA THR A 44 -8.54 -23.47 -21.63
C THR A 44 -7.14 -22.91 -21.38
N GLN A 45 -6.15 -23.80 -21.30
CA GLN A 45 -4.75 -23.40 -21.15
C GLN A 45 -4.26 -22.58 -22.36
N GLU A 46 -4.74 -22.89 -23.56
CA GLU A 46 -4.42 -22.21 -24.82
C GLU A 46 -5.00 -20.80 -24.87
N THR A 47 -6.19 -20.61 -24.29
CA THR A 47 -6.89 -19.32 -24.20
C THR A 47 -6.58 -18.55 -22.90
N ALA A 48 -5.63 -19.02 -22.11
CA ALA A 48 -5.31 -18.46 -20.80
C ALA A 48 -5.02 -16.95 -20.83
N PHE A 49 -5.67 -16.22 -19.92
CA PHE A 49 -5.51 -14.76 -19.77
C PHE A 49 -4.11 -14.42 -19.25
N GLN A 50 -3.46 -13.42 -19.86
CA GLN A 50 -2.11 -13.00 -19.47
C GLN A 50 -2.15 -12.11 -18.23
N LEU A 51 -1.62 -12.61 -17.12
CA LEU A 51 -1.33 -11.82 -15.93
C LEU A 51 0.06 -11.20 -16.00
N THR A 52 0.30 -10.19 -15.16
CA THR A 52 1.64 -9.64 -14.95
C THR A 52 2.13 -10.03 -13.56
N GLU A 53 3.39 -10.47 -13.46
CA GLU A 53 4.02 -10.71 -12.16
C GLU A 53 4.05 -9.40 -11.35
N ASN A 54 3.55 -9.48 -10.13
CA ASN A 54 3.64 -8.42 -9.14
C ASN A 54 4.97 -8.53 -8.40
N THR A 55 5.65 -7.41 -8.21
CA THR A 55 6.90 -7.32 -7.45
C THR A 55 6.69 -6.49 -6.20
N ILE A 56 7.64 -6.57 -5.27
CA ILE A 56 7.64 -5.70 -4.09
C ILE A 56 7.64 -4.20 -4.45
N TYR A 57 8.22 -3.83 -5.58
CA TYR A 57 8.26 -2.44 -6.06
C TYR A 57 6.88 -1.95 -6.52
N ASP A 58 6.07 -2.82 -7.11
CA ASP A 58 4.69 -2.49 -7.49
C ASP A 58 3.87 -2.13 -6.22
N SER A 59 4.06 -2.89 -5.14
CA SER A 59 3.43 -2.61 -3.83
C SER A 59 3.96 -1.33 -3.17
N LEU A 60 5.28 -1.08 -3.21
CA LEU A 60 5.86 0.17 -2.69
C LEU A 60 5.32 1.41 -3.41
N ARG A 61 5.06 1.29 -4.72
CA ARG A 61 4.52 2.37 -5.56
C ARG A 61 3.00 2.50 -5.52
N LEU A 62 2.29 1.68 -4.75
CA LEU A 62 0.82 1.65 -4.66
C LEU A 62 0.10 1.23 -5.96
N PHE A 63 0.76 0.45 -6.81
CA PHE A 63 0.18 -0.06 -8.05
C PHE A 63 0.27 -1.59 -8.12
N PRO A 64 -0.32 -2.33 -7.16
CA PRO A 64 -0.36 -3.79 -7.27
C PRO A 64 -1.12 -4.19 -8.53
N LYS A 65 -0.57 -5.13 -9.30
CA LYS A 65 -1.14 -5.59 -10.58
C LYS A 65 -2.23 -6.65 -10.36
N ARG A 66 -3.23 -6.31 -9.56
CA ARG A 66 -4.35 -7.20 -9.25
C ARG A 66 -5.30 -7.29 -10.44
N GLU A 67 -5.56 -8.50 -10.88
CA GLU A 67 -6.61 -8.79 -11.86
C GLU A 67 -7.96 -8.88 -11.14
N SER A 68 -8.95 -8.12 -11.62
CA SER A 68 -10.27 -8.01 -11.00
C SER A 68 -11.39 -8.53 -11.90
N SER A 69 -11.12 -8.74 -13.19
CA SER A 69 -12.06 -9.29 -14.16
C SER A 69 -12.00 -10.82 -14.21
N CYS A 70 -11.98 -11.47 -13.04
CA CYS A 70 -11.99 -12.93 -12.94
C CYS A 70 -13.36 -13.43 -12.50
N PHE A 71 -13.88 -14.46 -13.15
CA PHE A 71 -15.16 -15.06 -12.80
C PHE A 71 -15.23 -16.54 -13.16
N LEU A 72 -16.18 -17.25 -12.54
CA LEU A 72 -16.64 -18.57 -12.94
C LEU A 72 -18.13 -18.44 -13.32
N GLU A 73 -18.50 -18.86 -14.52
CA GLU A 73 -19.84 -18.70 -15.08
C GLU A 73 -20.82 -19.78 -14.58
N SER A 74 -20.34 -20.99 -14.30
CA SER A 74 -21.18 -22.12 -13.89
C SER A 74 -20.41 -23.23 -13.18
N THR A 75 -21.12 -24.20 -12.61
CA THR A 75 -20.52 -25.41 -12.03
C THR A 75 -19.69 -26.16 -13.07
N GLY A 76 -18.46 -26.52 -12.71
CA GLY A 76 -17.52 -27.21 -13.61
C GLY A 76 -16.71 -26.28 -14.52
N ASP A 77 -17.01 -24.98 -14.52
CA ASP A 77 -16.19 -23.97 -15.20
C ASP A 77 -14.78 -23.87 -14.59
N ALA A 78 -13.82 -23.43 -15.39
CA ALA A 78 -12.46 -23.18 -14.97
C ALA A 78 -11.85 -21.97 -15.68
N GLY A 79 -11.35 -21.02 -14.90
CA GLY A 79 -10.57 -19.90 -15.41
C GLY A 79 -9.10 -20.26 -15.52
N TRP A 80 -8.52 -20.08 -16.71
CA TRP A 80 -7.10 -20.26 -16.98
C TRP A 80 -6.37 -18.94 -17.15
N TYR A 81 -5.18 -18.88 -16.57
CA TYR A 81 -4.33 -17.71 -16.59
C TYR A 81 -2.90 -18.14 -16.86
N LYS A 82 -2.12 -17.26 -17.49
CA LYS A 82 -0.69 -17.46 -17.72
C LYS A 82 0.09 -16.27 -17.22
N VAL A 83 1.28 -16.53 -16.67
CA VAL A 83 2.14 -15.50 -16.12
C VAL A 83 3.60 -15.89 -16.33
N ASN A 84 4.44 -14.91 -16.68
CA ASN A 84 5.89 -15.12 -16.65
C ASN A 84 6.39 -14.78 -15.24
N LEU A 85 6.92 -15.79 -14.54
CA LEU A 85 7.42 -15.65 -13.18
C LEU A 85 8.95 -15.72 -13.20
N SER A 86 9.57 -14.83 -12.43
CA SER A 86 10.99 -14.94 -12.08
C SER A 86 11.23 -16.10 -11.09
N GLU A 87 12.49 -16.54 -10.93
CA GLU A 87 12.85 -17.58 -9.96
C GLU A 87 12.58 -17.14 -8.50
N GLY A 88 12.36 -18.12 -7.62
CA GLY A 88 12.22 -17.95 -6.17
C GLY A 88 10.79 -18.13 -5.65
N THR A 89 10.59 -17.86 -4.37
CA THR A 89 9.27 -18.01 -3.72
C THR A 89 8.31 -16.94 -4.19
N LYS A 90 7.15 -17.37 -4.69
CA LYS A 90 6.03 -16.54 -5.12
C LYS A 90 4.84 -16.73 -4.20
N THR A 91 3.95 -15.74 -4.24
CA THR A 91 2.67 -15.77 -3.54
C THR A 91 1.56 -15.67 -4.57
N LEU A 92 0.58 -16.55 -4.46
CA LEU A 92 -0.71 -16.44 -5.12
C LEU A 92 -1.72 -15.89 -4.10
N THR A 93 -2.31 -14.75 -4.41
CA THR A 93 -3.38 -14.15 -3.62
C THR A 93 -4.68 -14.22 -4.38
N ILE A 94 -5.69 -14.85 -3.80
CA ILE A 94 -7.04 -14.91 -4.37
C ILE A 94 -8.04 -14.42 -3.32
N TYR A 95 -8.91 -13.51 -3.75
CA TYR A 95 -10.06 -13.08 -2.96
C TYR A 95 -11.34 -13.55 -3.66
N ALA A 96 -11.96 -14.59 -3.11
CA ALA A 96 -13.23 -15.18 -3.55
C ALA A 96 -14.20 -15.22 -2.35
N PRO A 97 -14.93 -14.14 -2.06
CA PRO A 97 -15.71 -14.04 -0.83
C PRO A 97 -16.96 -14.93 -0.80
N TYR A 98 -17.43 -15.40 -1.96
CA TYR A 98 -18.72 -16.08 -2.10
C TYR A 98 -18.61 -17.58 -2.34
N VAL A 99 -17.45 -18.09 -2.79
CA VAL A 99 -17.22 -19.50 -3.08
C VAL A 99 -15.83 -19.93 -2.66
N THR A 100 -15.65 -21.23 -2.47
CA THR A 100 -14.34 -21.85 -2.35
C THR A 100 -13.81 -22.19 -3.74
N VAL A 101 -12.67 -21.60 -4.11
CA VAL A 101 -11.96 -21.94 -5.34
C VAL A 101 -10.70 -22.76 -5.04
N THR A 102 -10.43 -23.74 -5.88
CA THR A 102 -9.16 -24.46 -5.95
C THR A 102 -8.30 -23.80 -7.02
N ALA A 103 -7.12 -23.33 -6.63
CA ALA A 103 -6.12 -22.84 -7.57
C ALA A 103 -5.02 -23.88 -7.73
N THR A 104 -4.73 -24.24 -8.99
CA THR A 104 -3.65 -25.14 -9.36
C THR A 104 -2.66 -24.42 -10.26
N VAL A 105 -1.37 -24.47 -9.95
CA VAL A 105 -0.32 -23.87 -10.75
C VAL A 105 0.48 -24.97 -11.44
N PHE A 106 0.70 -24.80 -12.74
CA PHE A 106 1.47 -25.68 -13.60
C PHE A 106 2.67 -24.93 -14.15
N ASN A 107 3.81 -25.63 -14.28
CA ASN A 107 4.94 -25.14 -15.06
C ASN A 107 4.66 -25.26 -16.58
N SER A 108 5.60 -24.81 -17.40
CA SER A 108 5.51 -24.91 -18.86
C SER A 108 5.41 -26.35 -19.39
N GLU A 109 5.88 -27.33 -18.62
CA GLU A 109 5.85 -28.77 -18.94
C GLU A 109 4.54 -29.44 -18.47
N LYS A 110 3.55 -28.66 -18.02
CA LYS A 110 2.26 -29.13 -17.49
C LYS A 110 2.37 -29.95 -16.19
N SER A 111 3.51 -29.89 -15.52
CA SER A 111 3.67 -30.46 -14.18
C SER A 111 3.09 -29.54 -13.13
N LYS A 112 2.29 -30.10 -12.21
CA LYS A 112 1.71 -29.36 -11.09
C LYS A 112 2.81 -28.97 -10.10
N VAL A 113 2.93 -27.68 -9.82
CA VAL A 113 3.92 -27.14 -8.86
C VAL A 113 3.28 -26.63 -7.56
N TYR A 114 1.98 -26.32 -7.60
CA TYR A 114 1.25 -25.85 -6.43
C TYR A 114 -0.25 -26.12 -6.59
N GLU A 115 -0.92 -26.38 -5.47
CA GLU A 115 -2.37 -26.50 -5.38
C GLU A 115 -2.83 -26.06 -4.00
N ASN A 116 -3.87 -25.23 -3.93
CA ASN A 116 -4.47 -24.84 -2.66
C ASN A 116 -5.91 -24.33 -2.85
N LYS A 117 -6.68 -24.32 -1.77
CA LYS A 117 -8.03 -23.76 -1.72
C LYS A 117 -8.04 -22.35 -1.13
N PHE A 118 -8.83 -21.48 -1.73
CA PHE A 118 -9.03 -20.09 -1.34
C PHE A 118 -10.53 -19.81 -1.27
N GLY A 119 -10.97 -18.88 -0.43
CA GLY A 119 -12.38 -18.55 -0.34
C GLY A 119 -12.83 -18.08 1.03
N LYS A 120 -14.14 -18.20 1.28
CA LYS A 120 -14.76 -17.80 2.55
C LYS A 120 -14.11 -18.53 3.73
N SER A 121 -13.61 -17.76 4.70
CA SER A 121 -12.93 -18.26 5.91
C SER A 121 -11.64 -19.06 5.66
N LEU A 122 -11.10 -19.01 4.44
CA LEU A 122 -9.80 -19.58 4.10
C LEU A 122 -8.75 -18.48 3.97
N LYS A 123 -7.48 -18.87 4.00
CA LYS A 123 -6.37 -17.94 3.74
C LYS A 123 -6.50 -17.39 2.32
N ARG A 124 -6.29 -16.08 2.16
CA ARG A 124 -6.29 -15.42 0.85
C ARG A 124 -4.98 -15.60 0.10
N GLN A 125 -3.92 -16.05 0.77
CA GLN A 125 -2.57 -16.11 0.21
C GLN A 125 -1.97 -17.49 0.44
N GLY A 126 -1.25 -17.98 -0.57
CA GLY A 126 -0.40 -19.15 -0.40
C GLY A 126 0.86 -19.06 -1.25
N LYS A 127 1.93 -19.66 -0.73
CA LYS A 127 3.28 -19.55 -1.26
C LYS A 127 3.67 -20.81 -2.03
N PHE A 128 4.43 -20.63 -3.09
CA PHE A 128 4.99 -21.70 -3.89
C PHE A 128 6.33 -21.27 -4.46
N ASP A 129 7.20 -22.25 -4.73
CA ASP A 129 8.52 -21.98 -5.27
C ASP A 129 8.53 -22.14 -6.79
N VAL A 130 9.18 -21.18 -7.45
CA VAL A 130 9.46 -21.19 -8.89
C VAL A 130 10.93 -21.53 -9.07
N SER A 131 11.22 -22.78 -9.44
CA SER A 131 12.60 -23.26 -9.60
C SER A 131 13.29 -22.73 -10.85
N ASN A 132 12.52 -22.37 -11.89
CA ASN A 132 13.05 -21.81 -13.13
C ASN A 132 12.19 -20.64 -13.55
N ALA A 133 12.81 -19.51 -13.91
CA ALA A 133 12.08 -18.41 -14.49
C ALA A 133 11.44 -18.83 -15.82
N GLY A 134 10.17 -18.45 -16.05
CA GLY A 134 9.47 -18.85 -17.26
C GLY A 134 7.95 -18.68 -17.18
N THR A 135 7.25 -19.24 -18.15
CA THR A 135 5.79 -19.20 -18.21
C THR A 135 5.18 -20.28 -17.32
N TYR A 136 4.27 -19.86 -16.45
CA TYR A 136 3.45 -20.71 -15.59
C TYR A 136 1.98 -20.48 -15.92
N TYR A 137 1.18 -21.52 -15.69
CA TYR A 137 -0.26 -21.51 -15.89
C TYR A 137 -0.96 -21.68 -14.55
N ILE A 138 -2.02 -20.93 -14.33
CA ILE A 138 -2.86 -20.99 -13.13
C ILE A 138 -4.26 -21.36 -13.59
N ARG A 139 -4.77 -22.49 -13.08
CA ARG A 139 -6.15 -22.93 -13.26
C ARG A 139 -6.92 -22.66 -11.98
N ILE A 140 -8.03 -21.94 -12.09
CA ILE A 140 -8.97 -21.70 -11.00
C ILE A 140 -10.26 -22.46 -11.30
N SER A 141 -10.71 -23.29 -10.37
CA SER A 141 -11.99 -24.00 -10.47
C SER A 141 -12.69 -24.02 -9.11
N SER A 142 -13.96 -24.41 -9.07
CA SER A 142 -14.73 -24.57 -7.83
C SER A 142 -15.29 -25.98 -7.73
N ASP A 143 -15.25 -26.55 -6.54
CA ASP A 143 -16.00 -27.77 -6.21
C ASP A 143 -17.42 -27.42 -5.72
N ASP A 144 -17.65 -26.16 -5.33
CA ASP A 144 -18.96 -25.66 -4.90
C ASP A 144 -19.88 -25.48 -6.10
N GLU A 145 -21.19 -25.66 -5.89
CA GLU A 145 -22.22 -25.38 -6.89
C GLU A 145 -22.28 -23.88 -7.19
N ILE A 146 -22.26 -23.53 -8.48
CA ILE A 146 -22.31 -22.15 -8.98
C ILE A 146 -23.58 -22.00 -9.79
N THR A 147 -24.62 -21.45 -9.15
CA THR A 147 -25.93 -21.17 -9.77
C THR A 147 -25.98 -19.81 -10.45
N GLU A 148 -25.10 -18.90 -10.06
CA GLU A 148 -24.94 -17.55 -10.61
C GLU A 148 -23.46 -17.25 -10.80
N LYS A 149 -23.11 -16.42 -11.78
CA LYS A 149 -21.73 -16.00 -12.05
C LYS A 149 -21.04 -15.49 -10.78
N VAL A 150 -19.89 -16.07 -10.42
CA VAL A 150 -19.13 -15.68 -9.24
C VAL A 150 -17.83 -15.00 -9.63
N ALA A 151 -17.65 -13.77 -9.16
CA ALA A 151 -16.43 -13.01 -9.33
C ALA A 151 -15.39 -13.30 -8.25
N TYR A 152 -14.11 -13.21 -8.63
CA TYR A 152 -12.97 -13.22 -7.72
C TYR A 152 -11.89 -12.26 -8.22
N THR A 153 -10.87 -12.00 -7.40
CA THR A 153 -9.68 -11.24 -7.83
C THR A 153 -8.42 -12.02 -7.55
N MET A 154 -7.38 -11.77 -8.35
CA MET A 154 -6.12 -12.50 -8.25
C MET A 154 -4.91 -11.57 -8.37
N LEU A 155 -3.87 -11.90 -7.60
CA LEU A 155 -2.55 -11.29 -7.66
C LEU A 155 -1.52 -12.42 -7.57
N VAL A 156 -0.45 -12.36 -8.37
CA VAL A 156 0.61 -13.38 -8.36
C VAL A 156 1.99 -12.72 -8.36
N GLY A 157 2.93 -13.29 -7.61
CA GLY A 157 4.29 -12.79 -7.47
C GLY A 157 4.58 -12.38 -6.03
N ALA A 158 4.65 -11.08 -5.76
CA ALA A 158 4.73 -10.53 -4.42
C ALA A 158 3.37 -10.62 -3.71
N PRO A 159 3.37 -10.80 -2.37
CA PRO A 159 2.15 -10.93 -1.59
C PRO A 159 1.31 -9.65 -1.64
N ASP A 160 0.05 -9.79 -1.27
CA ASP A 160 -0.81 -8.67 -0.95
C ASP A 160 -0.42 -8.12 0.42
N TYR A 161 -0.11 -6.83 0.47
CA TYR A 161 0.41 -6.19 1.67
C TYR A 161 -0.67 -5.33 2.33
N THR A 162 -0.72 -5.39 3.67
CA THR A 162 -1.42 -4.38 4.47
C THR A 162 -0.43 -3.32 4.93
N THR A 163 -0.90 -2.08 5.00
CA THR A 163 -0.12 -0.97 5.57
C THR A 163 -0.43 -0.84 7.06
N LYS A 164 0.60 -0.74 7.88
CA LYS A 164 0.52 -0.52 9.33
C LYS A 164 1.53 0.55 9.75
N THR A 165 1.40 1.02 10.99
CA THR A 165 2.32 2.02 11.55
C THR A 165 2.94 1.53 12.85
N TYR A 166 4.14 2.00 13.13
CA TYR A 166 4.82 1.83 14.40
C TYR A 166 5.52 3.13 14.79
N THR A 167 5.32 3.58 16.03
CA THR A 167 5.90 4.82 16.52
C THR A 167 7.01 4.52 17.53
N LYS A 168 8.20 5.09 17.29
CA LYS A 168 9.33 5.04 18.21
C LYS A 168 9.61 6.42 18.80
N SER A 169 9.37 6.55 20.09
CA SER A 169 9.82 7.71 20.87
C SER A 169 11.29 7.54 21.27
N LEU A 170 12.07 8.60 21.13
CA LEU A 170 13.48 8.65 21.55
C LEU A 170 13.69 9.61 22.72
N SER A 171 14.88 9.59 23.30
CA SER A 171 15.25 10.51 24.37
C SER A 171 15.36 11.94 23.84
N THR A 172 15.06 12.91 24.71
CA THR A 172 15.23 14.32 24.40
C THR A 172 16.69 14.62 24.10
N THR A 173 16.93 15.37 23.02
CA THR A 173 18.24 15.88 22.62
C THR A 173 18.23 17.40 22.64
N LYS A 174 19.39 17.99 22.94
CA LYS A 174 19.56 19.44 23.05
C LYS A 174 20.65 19.90 22.09
N LEU A 175 20.37 20.99 21.39
CA LEU A 175 21.32 21.78 20.64
C LEU A 175 21.60 23.08 21.40
N THR A 176 22.81 23.58 21.26
CA THR A 176 23.25 24.84 21.84
C THR A 176 24.00 25.66 20.81
N THR A 177 24.31 26.92 21.14
CA THR A 177 25.16 27.79 20.33
C THR A 177 26.50 27.13 19.95
N TYR A 178 27.04 26.25 20.81
CA TYR A 178 28.32 25.55 20.62
C TYR A 178 28.17 24.14 20.04
N SER A 179 26.98 23.52 20.11
CA SER A 179 26.72 22.18 19.60
C SER A 179 25.47 22.17 18.74
N ARG A 180 25.69 22.25 17.42
CA ARG A 180 24.62 22.33 16.42
C ARG A 180 24.13 20.96 15.95
N TYR A 181 24.81 19.88 16.32
CA TYR A 181 24.39 18.50 16.11
C TYR A 181 24.00 17.86 17.45
N SER A 182 22.99 17.00 17.42
CA SER A 182 22.71 16.11 18.53
C SER A 182 23.70 14.93 18.54
N SER A 183 23.83 14.28 19.70
CA SER A 183 24.34 12.91 19.73
C SER A 183 23.50 12.01 18.83
N ILE A 184 24.14 10.98 18.27
CA ILE A 184 23.46 9.93 17.51
C ILE A 184 22.73 9.03 18.50
N GLN A 185 21.42 8.88 18.33
CA GLN A 185 20.62 7.93 19.08
C GLN A 185 20.46 6.65 18.27
N THR A 186 20.98 5.54 18.78
CA THR A 186 20.82 4.21 18.17
C THR A 186 19.70 3.45 18.87
N PHE A 187 18.82 2.81 18.12
CA PHE A 187 17.74 1.98 18.66
C PHE A 187 17.54 0.72 17.81
N ASP A 188 17.06 -0.34 18.44
CA ASP A 188 16.88 -1.65 17.82
C ASP A 188 15.40 -2.03 17.76
N LEU A 189 14.91 -2.37 16.56
CA LEU A 189 13.55 -2.84 16.32
C LEU A 189 13.45 -4.34 16.06
N SER A 190 14.56 -5.08 16.05
CA SER A 190 14.60 -6.50 15.68
C SER A 190 13.74 -7.39 16.58
N ASN A 191 13.58 -7.03 17.85
CA ASN A 191 12.82 -7.82 18.84
C ASN A 191 11.44 -7.23 19.20
N VAL A 192 10.94 -6.28 18.42
CA VAL A 192 9.62 -5.69 18.67
C VAL A 192 8.52 -6.63 18.18
N SER A 193 7.78 -7.24 19.11
CA SER A 193 6.76 -8.26 18.82
C SER A 193 5.55 -7.73 18.05
N SER A 194 5.22 -6.44 18.17
CA SER A 194 4.12 -5.82 17.42
C SER A 194 4.42 -5.59 15.94
N ILE A 195 5.68 -5.73 15.54
CA ILE A 195 6.12 -5.62 14.15
C ILE A 195 6.25 -7.06 13.61
N PRO A 196 5.63 -7.41 12.48
CA PRO A 196 5.86 -8.69 11.82
C PRO A 196 7.28 -8.80 11.24
N ASP A 197 7.81 -10.01 11.09
CA ASP A 197 9.15 -10.21 10.49
C ASP A 197 9.21 -9.80 9.02
N SER A 198 8.09 -9.89 8.30
CA SER A 198 7.96 -9.46 6.91
C SER A 198 7.77 -7.95 6.73
N ALA A 199 7.84 -7.15 7.80
CA ALA A 199 7.61 -5.72 7.74
C ALA A 199 8.70 -5.01 6.91
N ILE A 200 8.27 -4.35 5.84
CA ILE A 200 9.11 -3.55 4.95
C ILE A 200 8.70 -2.08 5.09
N VAL A 201 9.67 -1.20 5.34
CA VAL A 201 9.44 0.24 5.45
C VAL A 201 8.87 0.77 4.14
N LYS A 202 7.79 1.54 4.26
CA LYS A 202 7.16 2.27 3.16
C LYS A 202 7.46 3.76 3.29
N THR A 203 7.16 4.34 4.46
CA THR A 203 7.52 5.73 4.76
C THR A 203 8.05 5.89 6.18
N ILE A 204 8.84 6.93 6.41
CA ILE A 204 9.33 7.30 7.74
C ILE A 204 9.03 8.78 7.96
N SER A 205 8.26 9.09 8.99
CA SER A 205 8.04 10.47 9.45
C SER A 205 8.93 10.78 10.65
N LEU A 206 9.70 11.86 10.57
CA LEU A 206 10.62 12.30 11.61
C LEU A 206 10.01 13.46 12.43
N GLY A 207 9.03 13.15 13.27
CA GLY A 207 8.37 14.13 14.13
C GLY A 207 9.03 14.31 15.50
N GLY A 208 8.31 14.98 16.39
CA GLY A 208 8.68 15.15 17.79
C GLY A 208 8.20 16.45 18.40
N THR A 209 8.36 16.57 19.70
CA THR A 209 8.03 17.79 20.44
C THR A 209 9.27 18.67 20.54
N GLU A 210 9.13 19.92 20.11
CA GLU A 210 10.20 20.92 20.17
C GLU A 210 10.03 21.83 21.40
N THR A 211 11.13 22.17 22.05
CA THR A 211 11.20 23.20 23.10
C THR A 211 12.15 24.29 22.64
N ASN A 212 11.78 25.55 22.87
CA ASN A 212 12.52 26.72 22.37
C ASN A 212 12.70 26.71 20.84
N LYS A 213 11.64 26.35 20.11
CA LYS A 213 11.64 26.17 18.64
C LYS A 213 12.28 27.33 17.87
N TYR A 214 12.05 28.56 18.32
CA TYR A 214 12.51 29.80 17.68
C TYR A 214 13.98 30.12 17.93
N ASN A 215 14.64 29.41 18.86
CA ASN A 215 16.07 29.57 19.12
C ASN A 215 16.95 28.81 18.12
N ALA A 216 16.36 28.10 17.14
CA ALA A 216 17.10 27.36 16.12
C ALA A 216 16.47 27.52 14.72
N SER A 217 17.32 27.69 13.70
CA SER A 217 16.94 27.78 12.30
C SER A 217 17.66 26.74 11.43
N GLY A 218 17.14 26.49 10.23
CA GLY A 218 17.70 25.48 9.31
C GLY A 218 17.79 24.09 9.94
N LYS A 219 16.72 23.67 10.60
CA LYS A 219 16.63 22.38 11.30
C LYS A 219 16.54 21.22 10.30
N THR A 220 17.37 20.22 10.50
CA THR A 220 17.37 18.97 9.73
C THR A 220 17.23 17.80 10.70
N ARG A 221 16.36 16.85 10.37
CA ARG A 221 16.26 15.56 11.07
C ARG A 221 16.75 14.48 10.12
N SER A 222 17.55 13.56 10.63
CA SER A 222 18.17 12.51 9.84
C SER A 222 17.96 11.15 10.48
N ILE A 223 17.75 10.14 9.64
CA ILE A 223 17.62 8.75 10.06
C ILE A 223 18.36 7.83 9.10
N CYS A 224 18.91 6.73 9.59
CA CYS A 224 19.37 5.64 8.74
C CYS A 224 19.25 4.29 9.42
N VAL A 225 19.33 3.24 8.61
CA VAL A 225 19.71 1.91 9.10
C VAL A 225 21.15 2.00 9.60
N TYR A 226 21.45 1.31 10.71
CA TYR A 226 22.78 1.30 11.30
C TYR A 226 23.86 0.91 10.29
N GLY A 227 24.89 1.75 10.14
CA GLY A 227 25.97 1.53 9.19
C GLY A 227 25.62 1.79 7.72
N LYS A 228 24.47 2.43 7.45
CA LYS A 228 24.05 2.86 6.10
C LYS A 228 24.01 4.38 5.99
N SER A 229 23.83 4.85 4.76
CA SER A 229 23.73 6.28 4.43
C SER A 229 22.53 6.94 5.11
N TRP A 230 22.72 8.20 5.53
CA TRP A 230 21.70 9.02 6.16
C TRP A 230 20.64 9.50 5.18
N TYR A 231 19.37 9.24 5.51
CA TYR A 231 18.23 9.95 4.95
C TYR A 231 18.06 11.26 5.73
N ARG A 232 17.93 12.38 5.02
CA ARG A 232 17.83 13.71 5.61
C ARG A 232 16.50 14.35 5.22
N SER A 233 15.79 14.89 6.20
CA SER A 233 14.62 15.72 5.99
C SER A 233 14.96 17.14 6.47
N THR A 234 14.93 18.08 5.52
CA THR A 234 15.27 19.48 5.76
C THR A 234 14.01 20.26 6.01
N GLY A 235 13.94 20.92 7.17
CA GLY A 235 12.86 21.82 7.52
C GLY A 235 11.61 21.10 8.00
N PRO A 236 11.37 21.00 9.33
CA PRO A 236 10.03 20.76 9.83
C PRO A 236 9.21 22.04 9.58
N SER A 237 8.69 22.18 8.36
CA SER A 237 7.60 23.11 8.07
C SER A 237 6.41 22.71 8.96
N ILE A 238 5.66 23.70 9.45
CA ILE A 238 4.43 23.45 10.22
C ILE A 238 3.36 22.67 9.42
N PHE A 239 3.58 22.49 8.11
CA PHE A 239 2.70 21.76 7.19
C PHE A 239 3.31 20.48 6.63
N GLU A 240 4.61 20.24 6.82
CA GLU A 240 5.30 19.09 6.22
C GLU A 240 5.56 18.04 7.28
N VAL A 241 4.90 16.90 7.10
CA VAL A 241 5.33 15.66 7.73
C VAL A 241 6.69 15.34 7.13
N ASP A 242 7.77 15.38 7.92
CA ASP A 242 9.16 15.06 7.52
C ASP A 242 9.25 13.61 7.00
N MET A 243 8.75 13.37 5.77
CA MET A 243 8.40 12.04 5.28
C MET A 243 9.40 11.56 4.25
N PHE A 244 10.17 10.55 4.62
CA PHE A 244 10.96 9.76 3.68
C PHE A 244 10.08 8.69 3.05
N ASN A 245 10.11 8.56 1.71
CA ASN A 245 9.50 7.46 0.98
C ASN A 245 10.58 6.43 0.62
N ALA A 246 10.40 5.18 1.05
CA ALA A 246 11.32 4.11 0.71
C ALA A 246 11.19 3.75 -0.78
N THR A 247 12.26 3.95 -1.54
CA THR A 247 12.35 3.56 -2.96
C THR A 247 12.90 2.14 -3.15
N THR A 248 13.45 1.56 -2.09
CA THR A 248 14.00 0.21 -2.05
C THR A 248 13.44 -0.56 -0.86
N PRO A 249 13.20 -1.87 -1.00
CA PRO A 249 12.77 -2.72 0.10
C PRO A 249 13.74 -2.65 1.28
N THR A 250 13.32 -2.01 2.37
CA THR A 250 14.12 -1.89 3.58
C THR A 250 13.38 -2.59 4.72
N PRO A 251 13.93 -3.67 5.31
CA PRO A 251 13.31 -4.31 6.47
C PRO A 251 13.10 -3.32 7.62
N LEU A 252 11.99 -3.41 8.36
CA LEU A 252 11.78 -2.56 9.53
C LEU A 252 12.54 -3.09 10.76
N LYS A 253 12.57 -4.41 10.93
CA LYS A 253 13.19 -5.12 12.05
C LYS A 253 14.72 -5.13 11.97
N GLN A 254 15.32 -4.01 12.30
CA GLN A 254 16.78 -3.86 12.36
C GLN A 254 17.17 -2.70 13.28
N LYS A 255 18.47 -2.47 13.41
CA LYS A 255 19.01 -1.31 14.12
C LYS A 255 18.93 -0.05 13.26
N TRP A 256 18.51 1.04 13.89
CA TRP A 256 18.35 2.35 13.28
C TRP A 256 19.11 3.41 14.08
N GLN A 257 19.47 4.49 13.41
CA GLN A 257 20.14 5.64 13.99
C GLN A 257 19.38 6.92 13.65
N PHE A 258 19.28 7.82 14.61
CA PHE A 258 18.66 9.14 14.46
C PHE A 258 19.64 10.24 14.87
N GLN A 259 19.64 11.33 14.14
CA GLN A 259 20.37 12.55 14.47
C GLN A 259 19.57 13.78 14.10
N HIS A 260 19.74 14.84 14.86
CA HIS A 260 19.17 16.14 14.59
C HIS A 260 20.27 17.22 14.48
N TYR A 261 20.06 18.19 13.61
CA TYR A 261 20.96 19.29 13.32
C TYR A 261 20.19 20.60 13.14
N ALA A 262 20.83 21.74 13.44
CA ALA A 262 20.34 23.07 13.07
C ALA A 262 21.48 23.94 12.52
N THR A 263 21.23 24.74 11.48
CA THR A 263 22.27 25.64 10.92
C THR A 263 22.66 26.75 11.89
N SER A 264 21.73 27.24 12.70
CA SER A 264 21.97 28.25 13.73
C SER A 264 21.20 27.93 15.01
N VAL A 265 21.80 28.24 16.17
CA VAL A 265 21.18 28.15 17.49
C VAL A 265 21.61 29.39 18.30
N THR A 266 20.66 30.17 18.83
CA THR A 266 20.94 31.42 19.55
C THR A 266 21.12 31.24 21.06
N ASP A 267 20.50 30.22 21.64
CA ASP A 267 20.70 29.80 23.03
C ASP A 267 20.63 28.27 23.10
N SER A 268 19.44 27.75 23.40
CA SER A 268 19.18 26.34 23.50
C SER A 268 17.90 25.97 22.77
N TYR A 269 17.94 24.83 22.10
CA TYR A 269 16.82 24.21 21.43
C TYR A 269 16.81 22.73 21.81
N SER A 270 15.64 22.17 22.11
CA SER A 270 15.52 20.74 22.42
C SER A 270 14.46 20.08 21.56
N LEU A 271 14.72 18.83 21.20
CA LEU A 271 13.80 17.96 20.48
C LEU A 271 13.63 16.67 21.26
N LYS A 272 12.39 16.28 21.55
CA LYS A 272 12.00 14.92 21.94
C LYS A 272 11.49 14.20 20.68
N PRO A 273 12.32 13.38 20.00
CA PRO A 273 11.96 12.83 18.71
C PRO A 273 10.85 11.77 18.83
N SER A 274 9.97 11.74 17.83
CA SER A 274 8.95 10.71 17.63
C SER A 274 8.98 10.28 16.17
N ILE A 275 9.50 9.08 15.93
CA ILE A 275 9.68 8.53 14.58
C ILE A 275 8.50 7.62 14.28
N ILE A 276 7.75 7.90 13.22
CA ILE A 276 6.64 7.05 12.77
C ILE A 276 7.10 6.29 11.53
N PHE A 277 7.20 4.97 11.65
CA PHE A 277 7.39 4.07 10.52
C PHE A 277 6.03 3.64 9.99
N THR A 278 5.73 4.01 8.75
CA THR A 278 4.68 3.33 7.98
C THR A 278 5.34 2.17 7.26
N TYR A 279 4.84 0.96 7.45
CA TYR A 279 5.39 -0.24 6.86
C TYR A 279 4.30 -1.10 6.22
N MET A 280 4.72 -1.92 5.28
CA MET A 280 3.89 -2.91 4.63
C MET A 280 4.28 -4.31 5.13
N CYS A 281 3.29 -5.16 5.40
CA CYS A 281 3.49 -6.56 5.79
C CYS A 281 2.42 -7.44 5.14
N GLU A 282 2.74 -8.72 4.94
CA GLU A 282 1.82 -9.67 4.31
C GLU A 282 0.44 -9.68 4.99
N ASN A 283 -0.61 -9.60 4.18
CA ASN A 283 -1.98 -9.70 4.67
C ASN A 283 -2.36 -11.16 4.99
N ASN A 284 -2.32 -11.55 6.26
CA ASN A 284 -2.63 -12.93 6.65
C ASN A 284 -4.14 -13.27 6.70
N TYR A 285 -5.02 -12.34 6.30
CA TYR A 285 -6.49 -12.46 6.39
C TYR A 285 -7.20 -12.27 5.06
#